data_AF-A0A411E056-F1
#
_entry.id   AF-A0A411E056-F1
#
_cell.length_a   1.000
_cell.length_b   1.000
_cell.length_c   1.000
_cell.angle_alpha   90.00
_cell.angle_beta   90.00
_cell.angle_gamma   90.00
#
_symmetry.space_group_name_H-M   'P 1'
#
loop_
_entity.id
_entity.type
_entity.pdbx_description
1 polymer ?
#
loop_
_entity_poly.entity_id
_entity_poly.type
_entity_poly.pdbx_seq_one_letter_code
_entity_poly.pdbx_strand_id
1 'polypeptide(L)' 'NLPGEFPYPIVADDNRDLAVSLGMIDPDEKDDAGMPLTCRAIFIIGPDKKLKLSMPYP' A
#
# COMPACT_ATOMS: atom_id res chain seq x y z
N ASN A 1 -1.63 -22.92 3.77
CA ASN A 1 -0.19 -22.58 3.93
C ASN A 1 0.53 -22.99 2.67
N LEU A 2 1.03 -22.03 1.89
CA LEU A 2 1.86 -22.33 0.72
C LEU A 2 3.20 -22.91 1.22
N PRO A 3 3.60 -24.11 0.78
CA PRO A 3 4.89 -24.69 1.16
C PRO A 3 6.02 -24.01 0.37
N GLY A 4 6.86 -23.23 1.04
CA GLY A 4 8.03 -22.55 0.44
C GLY A 4 8.23 -21.12 0.94
N GLU A 5 9.31 -20.47 0.49
CA GLU A 5 9.50 -19.03 0.67
C GLU A 5 8.43 -18.25 -0.10
N PHE A 6 8.04 -17.11 0.43
CA PHE A 6 6.99 -16.28 -0.18
C PHE A 6 7.49 -15.78 -1.56
N PRO A 7 6.69 -15.89 -2.63
CA PRO A 7 7.18 -15.66 -3.99
C PRO A 7 7.47 -14.19 -4.32
N TYR A 8 7.20 -13.28 -3.38
CA TYR A 8 7.44 -11.84 -3.52
C TYR A 8 7.84 -11.24 -2.16
N PRO A 9 8.64 -10.16 -2.16
CA PRO A 9 9.02 -9.49 -0.92
C PRO A 9 7.81 -8.76 -0.31
N ILE A 10 7.79 -8.73 1.01
CA ILE A 10 6.85 -7.91 1.79
C ILE A 10 7.65 -6.77 2.38
N VAL A 11 7.21 -5.53 2.14
CA VAL A 11 7.83 -4.33 2.69
C VAL A 11 7.03 -3.89 3.91
N ALA A 12 7.72 -3.73 5.05
CA ALA A 12 7.13 -3.12 6.24
C ALA A 12 7.35 -1.60 6.19
N ASP A 13 6.26 -0.83 6.25
CA ASP A 13 6.27 0.64 6.27
C ASP A 13 5.86 1.15 7.67
N ASP A 14 6.69 0.89 8.68
CA ASP A 14 6.39 1.23 10.09
C ASP A 14 6.23 2.75 10.30
N ASN A 15 6.98 3.56 9.55
CA ASN A 15 6.94 5.02 9.61
C ASN A 15 5.82 5.64 8.77
N ARG A 16 5.12 4.85 7.94
CA ARG A 16 4.05 5.29 7.03
C ARG A 16 4.50 6.31 5.97
N ASP A 17 5.81 6.46 5.75
CA ASP A 17 6.37 7.44 4.81
C ASP A 17 5.97 7.09 3.36
N LEU A 18 5.91 5.79 3.04
CA LEU A 18 5.48 5.32 1.72
C LEU A 18 3.97 5.49 1.54
N ALA A 19 3.18 5.18 2.57
CA ALA A 19 1.73 5.39 2.56
C ALA A 19 1.35 6.86 2.33
N VAL A 20 2.03 7.79 3.01
CA VAL A 20 1.84 9.25 2.81
C VAL A 20 2.25 9.66 1.38
N SER A 21 3.45 9.27 0.96
CA SER A 21 4.02 9.70 -0.33
C SER A 21 3.24 9.18 -1.54
N LEU A 22 2.65 7.99 -1.43
CA LEU A 22 1.88 7.35 -2.50
C LEU A 22 0.38 7.69 -2.46
N GLY A 23 -0.05 8.56 -1.52
CA GLY A 23 -1.44 8.96 -1.38
C GLY A 23 -2.37 7.80 -1.04
N MET A 24 -1.86 6.79 -0.33
CA MET A 24 -2.63 5.60 0.09
C MET A 24 -3.38 5.82 1.42
N ILE A 25 -3.40 7.05 1.92
CA ILE A 25 -4.11 7.43 3.14
C ILE A 25 -5.53 7.81 2.75
N ASP A 26 -6.48 6.98 3.17
CA ASP A 26 -7.89 7.32 3.09
C ASP A 26 -8.26 8.23 4.27
N PRO A 27 -8.80 9.44 4.03
CA PRO A 27 -9.19 10.35 5.10
C PRO A 27 -10.38 9.87 5.94
N ASP A 28 -11.17 8.92 5.42
CA ASP A 28 -12.42 8.44 6.02
C ASP A 28 -12.25 7.10 6.77
N GLU A 29 -11.24 6.27 6.45
CA GLU A 29 -10.89 5.08 7.24
C GLU A 29 -9.92 5.42 8.38
N LYS A 30 -10.49 5.72 9.55
CA LYS A 30 -9.75 5.83 10.81
C LYS A 30 -9.99 4.58 11.64
N ASP A 31 -8.94 4.03 12.24
CA ASP A 31 -9.10 3.03 13.31
C ASP A 31 -9.82 3.63 14.53
N ASP A 32 -10.23 2.79 15.49
CA ASP A 32 -10.89 3.22 16.73
C ASP A 32 -10.03 4.21 17.58
N ALA A 33 -8.74 4.35 17.26
CA ALA A 33 -7.80 5.29 17.89
C ALA A 33 -7.57 6.57 17.05
N GLY A 34 -8.24 6.73 15.90
CA GLY A 34 -8.15 7.90 15.03
C GLY A 34 -6.97 7.89 14.05
N MET A 35 -6.23 6.79 13.95
CA MET A 35 -5.11 6.66 13.02
C MET A 35 -5.63 6.27 11.62
N PRO A 36 -5.18 6.96 10.56
CA PRO A 36 -5.55 6.60 9.19
C PRO A 36 -5.05 5.19 8.87
N LEU A 37 -5.94 4.33 8.40
CA LEU A 37 -5.58 3.01 7.86
C LEU A 37 -5.17 3.17 6.40
N THR A 38 -4.22 2.35 5.96
CA THR A 38 -3.85 2.27 4.55
C THR A 38 -4.92 1.46 3.82
N CYS A 39 -5.57 2.02 2.80
CA CYS A 39 -6.46 1.24 1.95
C CYS A 39 -5.69 0.19 1.14
N ARG A 40 -6.40 -0.86 0.69
CA ARG A 40 -5.83 -1.83 -0.24
C ARG A 40 -5.64 -1.16 -1.60
N ALA A 41 -4.40 -0.92 -1.97
CA ALA A 41 -4.08 -0.22 -3.20
C ALA A 41 -3.09 -1.02 -4.05
N ILE A 42 -3.35 -1.05 -5.36
CA ILE A 42 -2.48 -1.67 -6.35
C ILE A 42 -1.84 -0.56 -7.19
N PHE A 43 -0.51 -0.54 -7.26
CA PHE A 43 0.26 0.36 -8.12
C PHE A 43 1.06 -0.46 -9.11
N ILE A 44 0.85 -0.22 -10.41
CA ILE A 44 1.62 -0.84 -11.48
C ILE A 44 2.63 0.18 -11.99
N ILE A 45 3.92 -0.09 -11.78
CA ILE A 45 5.04 0.77 -12.18
C ILE A 45 5.67 0.20 -13.44
N GLY A 46 5.77 1.02 -14.49
CA GLY A 46 6.44 0.62 -15.73
C GLY A 46 7.97 0.56 -15.58
N PRO A 47 8.69 -0.05 -16.53
CA PRO A 47 10.16 -0.07 -16.52
C PRO A 47 10.78 1.34 -16.61
N ASP A 48 10.00 2.34 -17.04
CA ASP A 48 10.33 3.76 -17.04
C ASP A 48 10.16 4.44 -15.67
N LYS A 49 9.86 3.67 -14.61
CA LYS A 49 9.58 4.12 -13.24
C LYS A 49 8.36 5.06 -13.14
N LYS A 50 7.49 5.06 -14.15
CA LYS A 50 6.25 5.84 -14.13
C LYS A 50 5.07 4.97 -13.71
N LEU A 51 4.16 5.55 -12.95
CA LEU A 51 2.89 4.93 -12.61
C LEU A 51 2.06 4.71 -13.88
N LYS A 52 1.64 3.47 -14.13
CA LYS A 52 0.79 3.08 -15.27
C LYS A 52 -0.66 2.88 -14.85
N LEU A 53 -0.88 2.39 -13.64
CA LEU A 53 -2.19 2.13 -13.08
C LEU A 53 -2.13 2.23 -11.56
N SER A 54 -3.10 2.93 -10.97
CA SER A 54 -3.38 2.92 -9.53
C SER A 54 -4.83 2.54 -9.30
N MET A 55 -5.08 1.52 -8.48
CA MET A 55 -6.42 1.11 -8.12
C MET A 55 -6.53 0.97 -6.59
N PRO A 56 -7.05 2.00 -5.91
CA PRO A 56 -7.51 1.86 -4.53
C PRO A 56 -8.85 1.12 -4.52
N TYR A 57 -9.00 0.14 -3.63
CA TYR A 57 -10.26 -0.55 -3.38
C TYR A 57 -10.41 -0.83 -1.87
N PRO A 58 -11.65 -0.95 -1.36
CA PRO A 58 -11.88 -1.38 0.03
C PRO A 58 -11.29 -2.77 0.35
#